data_AF-A0A5D0MV99-F1
#
_entry.id   AF-A0A5D0MV99-F1
#
_cell.length_a   1.000
_cell.length_b   1.000
_cell.length_c   1.000
_cell.angle_alpha   90.00
_cell.angle_beta   90.00
_cell.angle_gamma   90.00
#
_symmetry.space_group_name_H-M   'P 1'
#
loop_
_entity.id
_entity.type
_entity.pdbx_description
1 polymer ?
#
loop_
_entity_poly.entity_id
_entity_poly.type
_entity_poly.pdbx_seq_one_letter_code
_entity_poly.pdbx_strand_id
1 'polypeptide(L)'
;METNTKAYLVGGPRDGSSQDAGDQALLEIEIDGMIHRYIRTTQQHGEGGVVYNYDGMVAPGGGEPGVEDPAARVASPKADAEGR
;
A
#
# COMPACT_ATOMS: atom_id res chain seq x y z
N MET A 1 15.17 -24.43 10.49
CA MET A 1 14.24 -23.95 9.45
C MET A 1 14.88 -22.71 8.86
N GLU A 2 15.27 -22.74 7.59
CA GLU A 2 15.62 -21.52 6.87
C GLU A 2 14.31 -20.76 6.65
N THR A 3 14.19 -19.57 7.23
CA THR A 3 13.07 -18.68 6.93
C THR A 3 13.29 -18.17 5.51
N ASN A 4 12.33 -18.45 4.61
CA ASN A 4 12.45 -17.96 3.25
C ASN A 4 12.15 -16.45 3.24
N THR A 5 13.20 -15.66 3.17
CA THR A 5 13.15 -14.19 3.21
C THR A 5 12.99 -13.56 1.84
N LYS A 6 12.89 -14.36 0.77
CA LYS A 6 12.76 -13.86 -0.59
C LYS A 6 11.34 -13.36 -0.84
N ALA A 7 11.20 -12.09 -1.18
CA ALA A 7 9.97 -11.48 -1.65
C ALA A 7 9.92 -11.50 -3.18
N TYR A 8 8.77 -11.92 -3.72
CA TYR A 8 8.41 -11.77 -5.12
C TYR A 8 7.35 -10.68 -5.25
N LEU A 9 7.67 -9.60 -5.95
CA LEU A 9 6.85 -8.39 -5.99
C LEU A 9 5.86 -8.44 -7.16
N VAL A 10 4.59 -8.24 -6.85
CA VAL A 10 3.49 -8.25 -7.81
C VAL A 10 2.77 -6.90 -7.79
N GLY A 11 2.66 -6.28 -8.96
CA GLY A 11 2.12 -4.95 -9.16
C GLY A 11 3.11 -3.81 -8.88
N GLY A 12 2.66 -2.59 -9.17
CA GLY A 12 3.43 -1.37 -8.94
C GLY A 12 4.72 -1.28 -9.78
N PRO A 13 5.65 -0.39 -9.42
CA PRO A 13 6.86 -0.13 -10.22
C PRO A 13 7.89 -1.26 -10.25
N ARG A 14 7.80 -2.23 -9.32
CA ARG A 14 8.73 -3.35 -9.18
C ARG A 14 8.10 -4.70 -9.54
N ASP A 15 7.02 -4.70 -10.32
CA ASP A 15 6.34 -5.92 -10.75
C ASP A 15 7.31 -6.93 -11.40
N GLY A 16 7.18 -8.20 -11.00
CA GLY A 16 7.99 -9.32 -11.50
C GLY A 16 9.41 -9.38 -10.95
N SER A 17 9.82 -8.42 -10.11
CA SER A 17 11.14 -8.44 -9.47
C SER A 17 11.12 -9.22 -8.15
N SER A 18 12.30 -9.61 -7.67
CA SER A 18 12.46 -10.23 -6.37
C SER A 18 13.59 -9.62 -5.58
N GLN A 19 13.45 -9.58 -4.26
CA GLN A 19 14.47 -9.10 -3.33
C GLN A 19 14.35 -9.78 -1.98
N ASP A 20 15.30 -9.53 -1.08
CA ASP A 20 15.17 -9.95 0.32
C ASP A 20 14.24 -8.98 1.07
N ALA A 21 13.28 -9.53 1.81
CA ALA A 21 12.36 -8.79 2.67
C ALA A 21 12.45 -9.24 4.14
N GLY A 22 13.46 -10.05 4.49
CA GLY A 22 13.51 -10.71 5.79
C GLY A 22 12.20 -11.46 6.07
N ASP A 23 11.68 -11.27 7.29
CA ASP A 23 10.37 -11.77 7.73
C ASP A 23 9.32 -10.65 7.89
N GLN A 24 9.53 -9.50 7.25
CA GLN A 24 8.66 -8.33 7.44
C GLN A 24 7.28 -8.54 6.78
N ALA A 25 6.22 -8.07 7.42
CA ALA A 25 4.87 -8.13 6.83
C ALA A 25 4.64 -7.05 5.75
N LEU A 26 5.45 -5.99 5.78
CA LEU A 26 5.39 -4.84 4.89
C LEU A 26 6.79 -4.54 4.37
N LEU A 27 6.89 -4.35 3.06
CA LEU A 27 8.13 -3.98 2.38
C LEU A 27 7.95 -2.60 1.75
N GLU A 28 8.85 -1.69 2.09
CA GLU A 28 8.81 -0.30 1.67
C GLU A 28 10.03 -0.01 0.80
N ILE A 29 9.79 0.51 -0.40
CA ILE A 29 10.84 0.75 -1.39
C ILE A 29 10.74 2.21 -1.84
N GLU A 30 11.80 2.98 -1.63
CA GLU A 30 11.87 4.35 -2.14
C GLU A 30 12.20 4.34 -3.64
N ILE A 31 11.33 4.94 -4.45
CA ILE A 31 11.49 5.10 -5.90
C ILE A 31 11.02 6.51 -6.25
N ASP A 32 11.85 7.28 -6.97
CA ASP A 32 11.56 8.67 -7.36
C ASP A 32 11.15 9.59 -6.19
N GLY A 33 11.74 9.35 -5.01
CA GLY A 33 11.43 10.10 -3.79
C GLY A 33 10.07 9.78 -3.17
N MET A 34 9.41 8.70 -3.60
CA MET A 34 8.15 8.19 -3.06
C MET A 34 8.35 6.81 -2.44
N ILE A 35 7.65 6.51 -1.35
CA ILE A 35 7.69 5.20 -0.70
C ILE A 35 6.61 4.31 -1.31
N HIS A 36 7.04 3.30 -2.05
CA HIS A 36 6.18 2.27 -2.62
C HIS A 36 6.07 1.09 -1.66
N ARG A 37 4.84 0.75 -1.27
CA ARG A 37 4.54 -0.28 -0.28
C ARG A 37 4.08 -1.57 -0.92
N TYR A 38 4.58 -2.68 -0.39
CA TYR A 38 4.28 -4.03 -0.80
C TYR A 38 3.92 -4.86 0.44
N ILE A 39 2.74 -5.49 0.48
CA ILE A 39 2.26 -6.25 1.63
C ILE A 39 2.49 -7.73 1.40
N ARG A 40 3.07 -8.40 2.40
CA ARG A 40 3.28 -9.85 2.42
C ARG A 40 1.95 -10.57 2.31
N THR A 41 1.88 -11.54 1.41
CA THR A 41 0.73 -12.43 1.29
C THR A 41 1.03 -13.82 1.85
N THR A 42 0.02 -14.68 1.88
CA THR A 42 0.18 -16.11 2.19
C THR A 42 0.60 -16.95 0.97
N GLN A 43 0.70 -16.34 -0.21
CA GLN A 43 1.04 -17.04 -1.45
C GLN A 43 2.56 -17.18 -1.61
N GLN A 44 2.98 -18.26 -2.25
CA GLN A 44 4.38 -18.51 -2.62
C GLN A 44 4.56 -18.49 -4.14
N HIS A 45 5.75 -18.11 -4.58
CA HIS A 45 6.17 -18.02 -5.97
C HIS A 45 7.41 -18.90 -6.20
N GLY A 46 7.30 -19.86 -7.12
CA GLY A 46 8.40 -20.75 -7.51
C GLY A 46 8.98 -21.56 -6.35
N GLU A 47 10.32 -21.67 -6.30
CA GLU A 47 11.09 -22.41 -5.27
C GLU A 47 11.13 -21.70 -3.90
N GLY A 48 10.03 -21.07 -3.48
CA GLY A 48 9.80 -20.68 -2.09
C GLY A 48 9.72 -19.19 -1.79
N GLY A 49 9.84 -18.29 -2.78
CA GLY A 49 9.70 -16.85 -2.51
C GLY A 49 8.27 -16.51 -2.08
N VAL A 50 8.10 -15.67 -1.06
CA VAL A 50 6.77 -15.20 -0.62
C VAL A 50 6.32 -14.08 -1.55
N VAL A 51 5.06 -14.12 -1.98
CA VAL A 51 4.50 -13.07 -2.82
C VAL A 51 4.15 -11.85 -1.97
N TYR A 52 4.56 -10.66 -2.41
CA TYR A 52 4.14 -9.38 -1.87
C TYR A 52 3.40 -8.60 -2.93
N ASN A 53 2.19 -8.13 -2.60
CA ASN A 53 1.36 -7.36 -3.50
C ASN A 53 1.54 -5.87 -3.27
N TYR A 54 1.54 -5.09 -4.34
CA TYR A 54 1.59 -3.64 -4.26
C TYR A 54 0.35 -3.08 -3.57
N ASP A 55 0.59 -2.30 -2.51
CA ASP A 55 -0.44 -1.66 -1.68
C ASP A 55 -0.65 -0.19 -2.05
N GLY A 56 0.37 0.46 -2.60
CA GLY A 56 0.28 1.85 -3.03
C GLY A 56 1.59 2.61 -2.82
N MET A 57 1.52 3.92 -3.01
CA MET A 57 2.64 4.83 -2.78
C MET A 57 2.26 5.92 -1.78
N VAL A 58 3.22 6.32 -0.95
CA VAL A 58 3.08 7.42 0.01
C VAL A 58 4.26 8.37 -0.12
N ALA A 59 4.04 9.65 0.15
CA ALA A 59 5.14 10.60 0.27
C ALA A 59 6.02 10.23 1.48
N PRO A 60 7.34 10.43 1.41
CA PRO A 60 8.22 10.25 2.55
C PRO A 60 7.76 11.16 3.69
N GLY A 61 7.52 10.57 4.86
CA GLY A 61 6.90 11.24 6.02
C GLY A 61 5.43 10.91 6.25
N GLY A 62 4.72 10.35 5.25
CA GLY A 62 3.36 9.83 5.35
C GLY A 62 2.28 10.89 5.62
N GLY A 63 1.15 10.83 4.90
CA GLY A 63 -0.02 11.63 5.24
C GLY A 63 -0.53 11.23 6.62
N GLU A 64 -0.52 12.16 7.57
CA GLU A 64 -1.01 11.92 8.92
C GLU A 64 -2.43 11.35 8.90
N PRO A 65 -2.68 10.15 9.48
CA PRO A 65 -4.02 9.63 9.63
C PRO A 65 -4.86 10.60 10.46
N GLY A 66 -5.91 11.16 9.87
CA GLY A 66 -6.84 12.06 10.56
C GLY A 66 -6.81 13.53 10.10
N VAL A 67 -5.97 13.91 9.13
CA VAL A 67 -6.10 15.20 8.42
C VAL A 67 -7.09 15.07 7.26
N GLU A 68 -8.23 14.45 7.53
CA GLU A 68 -9.40 14.63 6.69
C GLU A 68 -10.11 15.86 7.24
N ASP A 69 -10.00 16.99 6.54
CA ASP A 69 -10.70 18.20 6.94
C ASP A 69 -12.20 17.89 7.13
N PRO A 70 -12.76 17.98 8.35
CA PRO A 70 -14.16 17.67 8.58
C PRO A 70 -15.11 18.59 7.80
N ALA A 71 -14.65 19.78 7.37
CA ALA A 71 -15.43 20.70 6.55
C ALA A 71 -15.39 20.36 5.05
N ALA A 72 -14.45 19.52 4.59
CA ALA A 72 -14.51 18.88 3.27
C ALA A 72 -15.61 17.80 3.18
N ARG A 73 -16.23 17.41 4.31
CA ARG A 73 -17.52 16.71 4.32
C ARG A 73 -18.57 17.72 3.90
N VAL A 74 -18.66 17.99 2.61
CA VAL A 74 -19.73 18.77 1.99
C VAL A 74 -21.04 18.20 2.54
N ALA A 75 -21.72 18.98 3.38
CA ALA A 75 -23.05 18.63 3.83
C ALA A 75 -23.88 18.42 2.56
N SER A 76 -24.46 17.23 2.40
CA SER A 76 -25.41 16.97 1.32
C SER A 76 -26.37 18.15 1.23
N PRO A 77 -26.61 18.72 0.03
CA PRO A 77 -27.53 19.83 -0.11
C PRO A 77 -28.85 19.41 0.53
N LYS A 78 -29.26 20.14 1.58
CA LYS A 78 -30.62 20.03 2.09
C LYS A 78 -31.52 20.37 0.92
N ALA A 79 -32.39 19.44 0.56
CA ALA A 79 -33.47 19.70 -0.37
C ALA A 79 -34.44 20.67 0.31
N ASP A 80 -34.17 21.96 0.23
CA ASP A 80 -35.16 23.00 0.46
C ASP A 80 -36.16 22.92 -0.70
N ALA A 81 -37.20 22.12 -0.49
CA ALA A 81 -38.45 22.22 -1.24
C ALA A 81 -39.54 22.70 -0.27
N GLU A 82 -39.38 23.94 0.22
CA GLU A 82 -40.54 24.72 0.64
C GLU A 82 -41.34 25.10 -0.62
N GLY A 83 -42.45 24.40 -0.82
CA GLY A 83 -43.39 24.63 -1.91
C GLY A 83 -44.81 24.79 -1.37
N ARG A 84 -45.10 26.02 -0.90
CA ARG A 84 -46.36 26.76 -0.88
C ARG A 84 -47.71 26.04 -0.70
#